data_AF-A0AAU3IAM2-F1
#
_entry.id   AF-A0AAU3IAM2-F1
#
_cell.length_a   1.000
_cell.length_b   1.000
_cell.length_c   1.000
_cell.angle_alpha   90.00
_cell.angle_beta   90.00
_cell.angle_gamma   90.00
#
_symmetry.space_group_name_H-M   'P 1'
#
loop_
_entity.id
_entity.type
_entity.pdbx_description
1 polymer ?
#
loop_
_entity_poly.entity_id
_entity_poly.type
_entity_poly.pdbx_seq_one_letter_code
_entity_poly.pdbx_strand_id
1 'polypeptide(L)'
;MEVADTVEAVEVVEYTDPLCPWAWGSEPVFRRLRAALAGRVRWRRVYCVLFDHDDDPPPDPAAETAWYTRYVEDISAHTGAPRARRLSRVAASSWPSSLAAKAAERQGDEVAGRVLRRLRESVFVLGEPADTPALALSAVRGVPGLDPERLAADSASVSVRKAVLADRSEARRPVGEVLSVRGGSPHPGAAKETADGGYRYALPTLLVRAPAGRRVVPGWRPYEEYASAFEELSPGLLTEPARPAPPEALARYRSLTGPEAAVLSDGPWPPGDAVRVETGNGPLWLHPDEAAVHPARDRGAPAVP
;
A
#
# COMPACT_ATOMS: atom_id res chain seq x y z
N MET A 1 -16.98 -40.85 4.18
CA MET A 1 -17.07 -39.50 4.75
C MET A 1 -16.35 -38.60 3.78
N GLU A 2 -17.13 -37.94 2.92
CA GLU A 2 -16.66 -37.17 1.78
C GLU A 2 -15.69 -36.07 2.21
N VAL A 3 -14.58 -35.98 1.46
CA VAL A 3 -13.69 -34.84 1.47
C VAL A 3 -14.50 -33.68 0.90
N ALA A 4 -14.76 -32.67 1.73
CA ALA A 4 -15.45 -31.47 1.29
C ALA A 4 -14.72 -30.87 0.09
N ASP A 5 -15.49 -30.74 -1.00
CA ASP A 5 -15.14 -30.12 -2.26
C ASP A 5 -14.40 -28.81 -2.00
N THR A 6 -13.13 -28.73 -2.43
CA THR A 6 -12.36 -27.49 -2.35
C THR A 6 -12.99 -26.50 -3.30
N VAL A 7 -13.84 -25.60 -2.78
CA VAL A 7 -14.30 -24.41 -3.51
C VAL A 7 -13.05 -23.78 -4.13
N GLU A 8 -12.94 -23.80 -5.46
CA GLU A 8 -11.79 -23.25 -6.16
C GLU A 8 -11.59 -21.79 -5.72
N ALA A 9 -10.57 -21.57 -4.88
CA ALA A 9 -10.44 -20.34 -4.12
C ALA A 9 -10.15 -19.16 -5.05
N VAL A 10 -10.94 -18.09 -4.90
CA VAL A 10 -10.71 -16.82 -5.62
C VAL A 10 -9.37 -16.24 -5.19
N GLU A 11 -8.50 -15.94 -6.17
CA GLU A 11 -7.23 -15.24 -5.96
C GLU A 11 -7.39 -13.76 -6.27
N VAL A 12 -6.87 -12.90 -5.40
CA VAL A 12 -6.69 -11.48 -5.66
C VAL A 12 -5.21 -11.16 -5.70
N VAL A 13 -4.74 -10.65 -6.84
CA VAL A 13 -3.36 -10.18 -7.00
C VAL A 13 -3.37 -8.65 -6.93
N GLU A 14 -2.76 -8.11 -5.89
CA GLU A 14 -2.54 -6.67 -5.69
C GLU A 14 -1.15 -6.29 -6.21
N TYR A 15 -1.09 -5.70 -7.41
CA TYR A 15 0.12 -5.07 -7.95
C TYR A 15 0.31 -3.72 -7.26
N THR A 16 1.39 -3.57 -6.49
CA THR A 16 1.59 -2.44 -5.60
C THR A 16 3.07 -2.10 -5.45
N ASP A 17 3.35 -1.00 -4.75
CA ASP A 17 4.69 -0.62 -4.33
C ASP A 17 4.61 0.18 -3.01
N PRO A 18 5.54 -0.02 -2.06
CA PRO A 18 5.53 0.73 -0.81
C PRO A 18 5.68 2.25 -0.98
N LEU A 19 6.30 2.70 -2.08
CA LEU A 19 6.57 4.11 -2.36
C LEU A 19 5.64 4.68 -3.44
N CYS A 20 4.54 4.00 -3.77
CA CYS A 20 3.55 4.50 -4.73
C CYS A 20 2.48 5.38 -4.07
N PRO A 21 2.33 6.67 -4.46
CA PRO A 21 1.36 7.57 -3.87
C PRO A 21 -0.09 7.20 -4.20
N TRP A 22 -0.35 6.63 -5.37
CA TRP A 22 -1.67 6.11 -5.72
C TRP A 22 -2.04 4.87 -4.89
N ALA A 23 -1.08 3.98 -4.61
CA ALA A 23 -1.32 2.82 -3.76
C ALA A 23 -1.59 3.24 -2.31
N TRP A 24 -0.92 4.29 -1.83
CA TRP A 24 -1.24 4.94 -0.56
C TRP A 24 -2.66 5.51 -0.55
N GLY A 25 -3.04 6.24 -1.60
CA GLY A 25 -4.39 6.79 -1.77
C GLY A 25 -5.50 5.73 -1.87
N SER A 26 -5.17 4.50 -2.27
CA SER A 26 -6.11 3.37 -2.34
C SER A 26 -6.29 2.62 -1.02
N GLU A 27 -5.49 2.89 0.02
CA GLU A 27 -5.57 2.14 1.29
C GLU A 27 -6.96 2.11 1.95
N PRO A 28 -7.77 3.19 1.98
CA PRO A 28 -9.13 3.12 2.52
C PRO A 28 -9.97 2.04 1.82
N VAL A 29 -9.94 2.04 0.49
CA VAL A 29 -10.70 1.10 -0.34
C VAL A 29 -10.14 -0.32 -0.19
N PHE A 30 -8.82 -0.49 -0.22
CA PHE A 30 -8.19 -1.81 -0.14
C PHE A 30 -8.31 -2.44 1.25
N ARG A 31 -8.26 -1.66 2.32
CA ARG A 31 -8.51 -2.16 3.68
C ARG A 31 -9.97 -2.58 3.84
N ARG A 32 -10.94 -1.83 3.28
CA ARG A 32 -12.35 -2.21 3.26
C ARG A 32 -12.57 -3.51 2.48
N LEU A 33 -11.99 -3.62 1.27
CA LEU A 33 -12.07 -4.86 0.47
C LEU A 33 -11.47 -6.06 1.19
N ARG A 34 -10.28 -5.92 1.79
CA ARG A 34 -9.65 -7.00 2.57
C ARG A 34 -10.51 -7.42 3.78
N ALA A 35 -11.20 -6.49 4.42
CA ALA A 35 -12.14 -6.81 5.49
C ALA A 35 -13.40 -7.54 4.96
N ALA A 36 -13.94 -7.09 3.82
CA ALA A 36 -15.11 -7.68 3.17
C ALA A 36 -14.87 -9.11 2.65
N LEU A 37 -13.62 -9.43 2.32
CA LEU A 37 -13.18 -10.71 1.73
C LEU A 37 -12.43 -11.62 2.72
N ALA A 38 -12.35 -11.22 4.00
CA ALA A 38 -11.54 -11.90 4.99
C ALA A 38 -11.90 -13.39 5.11
N GLY A 39 -10.91 -14.27 4.97
CA GLY A 39 -11.09 -15.72 5.05
C GLY A 39 -11.75 -16.39 3.83
N ARG A 40 -12.03 -15.64 2.74
CA ARG A 40 -12.74 -16.16 1.55
C ARG A 40 -11.91 -16.14 0.28
N VAL A 41 -10.80 -15.40 0.27
CA VAL A 41 -9.93 -15.25 -0.89
C VAL A 41 -8.48 -15.46 -0.50
N ARG A 42 -7.66 -15.85 -1.49
CA ARG A 42 -6.21 -15.78 -1.37
C ARG A 42 -5.73 -14.42 -1.88
N TRP A 43 -5.38 -13.52 -0.98
CA TRP A 43 -4.85 -12.20 -1.33
C TRP A 43 -3.32 -12.24 -1.42
N ARG A 44 -2.76 -11.99 -2.60
CA ARG A 44 -1.32 -11.96 -2.85
C ARG A 44 -0.87 -10.57 -3.27
N ARG A 45 0.27 -10.12 -2.78
CA ARG A 45 0.89 -8.85 -3.18
C ARG A 45 2.07 -9.08 -4.11
N VAL A 46 2.12 -8.29 -5.17
CA VAL A 46 3.22 -8.22 -6.13
C VAL A 46 3.88 -6.86 -5.99
N TYR A 47 5.13 -6.84 -5.53
CA TYR A 47 5.90 -5.59 -5.42
C TYR A 47 6.60 -5.27 -6.75
N CYS A 48 6.09 -4.24 -7.42
CA CYS A 48 6.41 -3.98 -8.82
C CYS A 48 7.77 -3.29 -9.04
N VAL A 49 8.36 -2.74 -7.97
CA VAL A 49 9.55 -1.89 -7.99
C VAL A 49 9.29 -0.65 -8.86
N LEU A 50 8.63 0.35 -8.28
CA LEU A 50 8.22 1.58 -8.95
C LEU A 50 9.40 2.49 -9.32
N PHE A 51 10.33 2.67 -8.38
CA PHE A 51 11.58 3.40 -8.57
C PHE A 51 12.70 2.38 -8.71
N ASP A 52 13.27 2.26 -9.91
CA ASP A 52 14.20 1.19 -10.24
C ASP A 52 15.64 1.70 -10.35
N HIS A 53 16.59 0.78 -10.30
CA HIS A 53 18.00 1.11 -10.50
C HIS A 53 18.34 1.36 -11.98
N ASP A 54 17.45 0.95 -12.88
CA ASP A 54 17.58 1.13 -14.33
C ASP A 54 17.16 2.55 -14.77
N ASP A 55 16.57 3.35 -13.87
CA ASP A 55 16.15 4.72 -14.14
C ASP A 55 17.35 5.68 -14.03
N ASP A 56 17.52 6.55 -15.02
CA ASP A 56 18.58 7.58 -14.98
C ASP A 56 18.34 8.54 -13.81
N PRO A 57 19.40 8.92 -13.07
CA PRO A 57 19.26 9.91 -12.02
C PRO A 57 18.80 11.24 -12.61
N PRO A 58 17.96 12.02 -11.90
CA PRO A 58 17.49 13.30 -12.38
C PRO A 58 18.66 14.26 -12.60
N PRO A 59 18.65 15.08 -13.66
CA PRO A 59 19.67 16.11 -13.88
C PRO A 59 19.66 17.19 -12.78
N ASP A 60 18.49 17.43 -12.18
CA ASP A 60 18.32 18.32 -11.03
C ASP A 60 17.43 17.63 -9.97
N PRO A 61 18.03 17.01 -8.93
CA PRO A 61 17.29 16.34 -7.87
C PRO A 61 16.35 17.27 -7.07
N ALA A 62 16.69 18.56 -6.96
CA ALA A 62 15.87 19.52 -6.23
C ALA A 62 14.61 19.88 -7.02
N ALA A 63 14.75 20.12 -8.33
CA ALA A 63 13.62 20.35 -9.23
C ALA A 63 12.72 19.11 -9.32
N GLU A 64 13.30 17.90 -9.40
CA GLU A 64 12.53 16.66 -9.40
C GLU A 64 11.74 16.50 -8.09
N THR A 65 12.37 16.77 -6.94
CA THR A 65 11.70 16.72 -5.64
C THR A 65 10.57 17.73 -5.55
N ALA A 66 10.74 18.94 -6.07
CA ALA A 66 9.69 19.97 -6.09
C ALA A 66 8.52 19.55 -6.99
N TRP A 67 8.80 18.99 -8.16
CA TRP A 67 7.78 18.45 -9.06
C TRP A 67 7.02 17.29 -8.41
N TYR A 68 7.73 16.30 -7.87
CA TYR A 68 7.12 15.12 -7.26
C TYR A 68 6.33 15.48 -6.00
N THR A 69 6.78 16.49 -5.24
CA THR A 69 6.00 17.02 -4.12
C THR A 69 4.63 17.45 -4.60
N ARG A 70 4.55 18.33 -5.61
CA ARG A 70 3.27 18.79 -6.21
C ARG A 70 2.43 17.64 -6.73
N TYR A 71 3.06 16.67 -7.39
CA TYR A 71 2.39 15.46 -7.88
C TYR A 71 1.72 14.69 -6.74
N VAL A 72 2.40 14.53 -5.59
CA VAL A 72 1.81 13.90 -4.40
C VAL A 72 0.70 14.78 -3.79
N GLU A 73 0.80 16.12 -3.84
CA GLU A 73 -0.28 17.02 -3.39
C GLU A 73 -1.55 16.84 -4.22
N ASP A 74 -1.43 16.74 -5.55
CA ASP A 74 -2.57 16.54 -6.44
C ASP A 74 -3.26 15.19 -6.19
N ILE A 75 -2.47 14.12 -5.99
CA ILE A 75 -2.98 12.79 -5.63
C ILE A 75 -3.66 12.82 -4.26
N SER A 76 -3.03 13.48 -3.29
CA SER A 76 -3.54 13.64 -1.94
C SER A 76 -4.88 14.38 -1.97
N ALA A 77 -4.99 15.48 -2.71
CA ALA A 77 -6.24 16.21 -2.91
C ALA A 77 -7.32 15.36 -3.59
N HIS A 78 -6.96 14.52 -4.56
CA HIS A 78 -7.89 13.63 -5.25
C HIS A 78 -8.41 12.47 -4.38
N THR A 79 -7.51 11.85 -3.60
CA THR A 79 -7.80 10.61 -2.85
C THR A 79 -8.22 10.87 -1.40
N GLY A 80 -8.00 12.08 -0.90
CA GLY A 80 -8.18 12.44 0.51
C GLY A 80 -7.10 11.90 1.45
N ALA A 81 -6.15 11.10 0.95
CA ALA A 81 -5.08 10.56 1.78
C ALA A 81 -4.14 11.68 2.24
N PRO A 82 -3.60 11.62 3.47
CA PRO A 82 -2.65 12.62 3.94
C PRO A 82 -1.30 12.47 3.23
N ARG A 83 -0.51 13.54 3.26
CA ARG A 83 0.86 13.57 2.72
C ARG A 83 1.84 14.19 3.71
N ALA A 84 3.14 13.94 3.56
CA ALA A 84 4.14 14.63 4.35
C ALA A 84 4.10 16.14 4.04
N ARG A 85 4.27 17.00 5.06
CA ARG A 85 4.32 18.46 4.86
C ARG A 85 5.51 18.89 4.02
N ARG A 86 6.63 18.20 4.20
CA ARG A 86 7.86 18.36 3.43
C ARG A 86 8.37 16.98 3.05
N LEU A 87 8.61 16.78 1.76
CA LEU A 87 9.34 15.63 1.26
C LEU A 87 10.83 15.99 1.20
N SER A 88 11.70 15.13 1.73
CA SER A 88 13.14 15.37 1.72
C SER A 88 13.75 15.25 0.32
N ARG A 89 13.24 14.29 -0.47
CA ARG A 89 13.68 13.96 -1.83
C ARG A 89 12.74 12.93 -2.46
N VAL A 90 12.83 12.76 -3.78
CA VAL A 90 12.29 11.56 -4.44
C VAL A 90 13.08 10.32 -3.99
N ALA A 91 12.43 9.16 -4.00
CA ALA A 91 13.09 7.90 -3.70
C ALA A 91 14.07 7.54 -4.82
N ALA A 92 15.32 7.24 -4.47
CA ALA A 92 16.30 6.74 -5.43
C ALA A 92 15.99 5.29 -5.85
N SER A 93 15.29 4.53 -4.99
CA SER A 93 14.87 3.18 -5.29
C SER A 93 13.73 2.70 -4.40
N SER A 94 12.89 1.82 -4.92
CA SER A 94 11.86 1.09 -4.17
C SER A 94 12.30 -0.33 -3.80
N TRP A 95 13.49 -0.77 -4.23
CA TRP A 95 14.01 -2.11 -3.95
C TRP A 95 14.12 -2.41 -2.46
N PRO A 96 14.73 -1.56 -1.62
CA PRO A 96 14.88 -1.89 -0.19
C PRO A 96 13.56 -2.02 0.55
N SER A 97 12.61 -1.13 0.27
CA SER A 97 11.25 -1.22 0.81
C SER A 97 10.52 -2.47 0.30
N SER A 98 10.64 -2.81 -0.99
CA SER A 98 10.02 -4.00 -1.57
C SER A 98 10.59 -5.30 -0.99
N LEU A 99 11.90 -5.36 -0.74
CA LEU A 99 12.57 -6.48 -0.07
C LEU A 99 12.09 -6.64 1.37
N ALA A 100 12.01 -5.55 2.14
CA ALA A 100 11.49 -5.57 3.50
C ALA A 100 10.02 -6.03 3.54
N ALA A 101 9.17 -5.50 2.65
CA ALA A 101 7.77 -5.89 2.56
C ALA A 101 7.60 -7.37 2.19
N LYS A 102 8.36 -7.87 1.20
CA LYS A 102 8.34 -9.28 0.80
C LYS A 102 8.90 -10.21 1.87
N ALA A 103 9.94 -9.79 2.60
CA ALA A 103 10.47 -10.55 3.73
C ALA A 103 9.45 -10.69 4.87
N ALA A 104 8.70 -9.63 5.16
CA ALA A 104 7.68 -9.63 6.22
C ALA A 104 6.53 -10.61 5.96
N GLU A 105 6.23 -10.95 4.71
CA GLU A 105 5.24 -12.01 4.36
C GLU A 105 5.60 -13.37 5.01
N ARG A 106 6.89 -13.63 5.29
CA ARG A 106 7.33 -14.86 5.99
C ARG A 106 7.04 -14.86 7.48
N GLN A 107 6.59 -13.73 8.03
CA GLN A 107 6.23 -13.56 9.44
C GLN A 107 4.71 -13.48 9.64
N GLY A 108 3.93 -13.73 8.59
CA GLY A 108 2.47 -13.77 8.62
C GLY A 108 1.81 -12.51 8.04
N ASP A 109 0.59 -12.68 7.52
CA ASP A 109 -0.11 -11.66 6.74
C ASP A 109 -0.38 -10.36 7.51
N GLU A 110 -0.65 -10.47 8.81
CA GLU A 110 -0.90 -9.31 9.67
C GLU A 110 0.38 -8.49 9.88
N VAL A 111 1.51 -9.15 10.17
CA VAL A 111 2.82 -8.49 10.30
C VAL A 111 3.22 -7.86 8.98
N ALA A 112 3.06 -8.57 7.86
CA ALA A 112 3.34 -8.05 6.52
C ALA A 112 2.50 -6.80 6.20
N GLY A 113 1.21 -6.79 6.56
CA GLY A 113 0.34 -5.63 6.40
C GLY A 113 0.82 -4.41 7.20
N ARG A 114 1.21 -4.61 8.47
CA ARG A 114 1.74 -3.53 9.33
C ARG A 114 3.10 -3.00 8.83
N VAL A 115 3.99 -3.89 8.37
CA VAL A 115 5.26 -3.51 7.75
C VAL A 115 5.04 -2.67 6.49
N LEU A 116 4.17 -3.11 5.58
CA LEU A 116 3.86 -2.35 4.37
C LEU A 116 3.26 -0.97 4.70
N ARG A 117 2.42 -0.90 5.74
CA ARG A 117 1.88 0.38 6.23
C ARG A 117 3.00 1.33 6.66
N ARG A 118 3.92 0.86 7.52
CA ARG A 118 5.06 1.68 7.99
C ARG A 118 5.97 2.16 6.86
N LEU A 119 6.22 1.32 5.86
CA LEU A 119 7.02 1.70 4.69
C LEU A 119 6.34 2.80 3.87
N ARG A 120 5.01 2.72 3.68
CA ARG A 120 4.24 3.79 3.02
C ARG A 120 4.25 5.09 3.84
N GLU A 121 4.09 5.01 5.16
CA GLU A 121 4.13 6.16 6.06
C GLU A 121 5.50 6.85 6.08
N SER A 122 6.59 6.13 5.81
CA SER A 122 7.93 6.73 5.75
C SER A 122 7.99 7.89 4.76
N VAL A 123 7.39 7.73 3.57
CA VAL A 123 7.37 8.78 2.55
C VAL A 123 6.13 9.67 2.68
N PHE A 124 4.94 9.10 2.87
CA PHE A 124 3.69 9.89 2.78
C PHE A 124 3.24 10.50 4.10
N VAL A 125 3.89 10.19 5.22
CA VAL A 125 3.63 10.84 6.52
C VAL A 125 4.88 11.56 6.98
N LEU A 126 6.02 10.88 6.95
CA LEU A 126 7.28 11.43 7.46
C LEU A 126 8.04 12.21 6.39
N GLY A 127 7.84 11.95 5.09
CA GLY A 127 8.55 12.64 4.03
C GLY A 127 10.01 12.21 3.89
N GLU A 128 10.37 11.02 4.38
CA GLU A 128 11.68 10.39 4.17
C GLU A 128 11.49 9.00 3.54
N PRO A 129 11.72 8.84 2.23
CA PRO A 129 11.57 7.56 1.57
C PRO A 129 12.50 6.48 2.17
N ALA A 130 11.94 5.29 2.43
CA ALA A 130 12.66 4.12 2.91
C ALA A 130 13.40 3.38 1.78
N ASP A 131 14.26 4.10 1.06
CA ASP A 131 14.92 3.66 -0.18
C ASP A 131 16.36 3.16 0.01
N THR A 132 16.76 2.91 1.26
CA THR A 132 17.97 2.16 1.61
C THR A 132 17.61 1.02 2.57
N PRO A 133 18.40 -0.06 2.66
CA PRO A 133 18.13 -1.13 3.62
C PRO A 133 18.04 -0.63 5.07
N ALA A 134 18.92 0.30 5.46
CA ALA A 134 18.91 0.89 6.79
C ALA A 134 17.63 1.70 7.07
N LEU A 135 17.20 2.54 6.12
CA LEU A 135 15.96 3.32 6.27
C LEU A 135 14.71 2.43 6.27
N ALA A 136 14.66 1.40 5.43
CA ALA A 136 13.55 0.43 5.41
C ALA A 136 13.42 -0.34 6.73
N LEU A 137 14.53 -0.86 7.27
CA LEU A 137 14.53 -1.54 8.57
C LEU A 137 14.22 -0.57 9.73
N SER A 138 14.67 0.68 9.64
CA SER A 138 14.37 1.69 10.64
C SER A 138 12.89 2.08 10.66
N ALA A 139 12.25 2.22 9.49
CA ALA A 139 10.85 2.64 9.37
C ALA A 139 9.88 1.67 10.06
N VAL A 140 10.23 0.38 10.06
CA VAL A 140 9.37 -0.73 10.53
C VAL A 140 9.72 -1.20 11.94
N ARG A 141 10.69 -0.53 12.61
CA ARG A 141 11.06 -0.86 13.98
C ARG A 141 9.85 -0.73 14.92
N GLY A 142 9.72 -1.70 15.81
CA GLY A 142 8.67 -1.74 16.83
C GLY A 142 7.30 -2.18 16.32
N VAL A 143 7.15 -2.54 15.04
CA VAL A 143 5.92 -3.13 14.52
C VAL A 143 5.53 -4.35 15.38
N PRO A 144 4.32 -4.40 15.97
CA PRO A 144 3.94 -5.51 16.83
C PRO A 144 3.95 -6.85 16.10
N GLY A 145 4.60 -7.86 16.69
CA GLY A 145 4.76 -9.20 16.14
C GLY A 145 5.90 -9.37 15.12
N LEU A 146 6.60 -8.29 14.77
CA LEU A 146 7.77 -8.36 13.88
C LEU A 146 9.00 -8.80 14.66
N ASP A 147 9.69 -9.82 14.15
CA ASP A 147 11.07 -10.14 14.50
C ASP A 147 12.01 -9.31 13.60
N PRO A 148 12.69 -8.27 14.15
CA PRO A 148 13.51 -7.36 13.35
C PRO A 148 14.81 -8.00 12.86
N GLU A 149 15.38 -8.96 13.60
CA GLU A 149 16.62 -9.63 13.20
C GLU A 149 16.33 -10.59 12.04
N ARG A 150 15.26 -11.36 12.15
CA ARG A 150 14.78 -12.21 11.06
C ARG A 150 14.40 -11.39 9.84
N LEU A 151 13.73 -10.25 10.00
CA LEU A 151 13.40 -9.36 8.89
C LEU A 151 14.66 -8.89 8.17
N ALA A 152 15.67 -8.44 8.91
CA ALA A 152 16.93 -7.97 8.32
C ALA A 152 17.64 -9.09 7.54
N ALA A 153 17.73 -10.29 8.14
CA ALA A 153 18.33 -11.45 7.49
C ALA A 153 17.57 -11.88 6.22
N ASP A 154 16.24 -11.99 6.30
CA ASP A 154 15.38 -12.37 5.17
C ASP A 154 15.45 -11.31 4.06
N SER A 155 15.40 -10.01 4.39
CA SER A 155 15.46 -8.91 3.41
C SER A 155 16.77 -8.90 2.62
N ALA A 156 17.88 -9.34 3.23
CA ALA A 156 19.18 -9.46 2.58
C ALA A 156 19.36 -10.81 1.84
N SER A 157 18.41 -11.73 1.97
CA SER A 157 18.55 -13.09 1.44
C SER A 157 18.37 -13.16 -0.08
N VAL A 158 19.10 -14.08 -0.71
CA VAL A 158 18.94 -14.40 -2.14
C VAL A 158 17.52 -14.87 -2.45
N SER A 159 16.87 -15.57 -1.53
CA SER A 159 15.52 -16.11 -1.75
C SER A 159 14.45 -15.00 -1.80
N VAL A 160 14.51 -14.00 -0.92
CA VAL A 160 13.63 -12.82 -1.00
C VAL A 160 13.95 -11.97 -2.22
N ARG A 161 15.24 -11.78 -2.55
CA ARG A 161 15.62 -11.05 -3.78
C ARG A 161 15.04 -11.72 -5.03
N LYS A 162 15.11 -13.05 -5.13
CA LYS A 162 14.49 -13.81 -6.24
C LYS A 162 12.97 -13.65 -6.26
N ALA A 163 12.31 -13.61 -5.10
CA ALA A 163 10.87 -13.40 -5.02
C ALA A 163 10.47 -11.99 -5.52
N VAL A 164 11.17 -10.93 -5.12
CA VAL A 164 10.91 -9.58 -5.62
C VAL A 164 11.24 -9.45 -7.12
N LEU A 165 12.30 -10.12 -7.61
CA LEU A 165 12.58 -10.19 -9.05
C LEU A 165 11.45 -10.88 -9.83
N ALA A 166 10.86 -11.94 -9.27
CA ALA A 166 9.72 -12.62 -9.87
C ALA A 166 8.48 -11.71 -9.89
N ASP A 167 8.19 -11.02 -8.78
CA ASP A 167 7.12 -10.03 -8.70
C ASP A 167 7.31 -8.91 -9.74
N ARG A 168 8.52 -8.34 -9.81
CA ARG A 168 8.91 -7.31 -10.80
C ARG A 168 8.70 -7.78 -12.24
N SER A 169 9.04 -9.04 -12.54
CA SER A 169 8.89 -9.64 -13.86
C SER A 169 7.43 -9.94 -14.20
N GLU A 170 6.63 -10.38 -13.22
CA GLU A 170 5.18 -10.57 -13.36
C GLU A 170 4.50 -9.23 -13.65
N ALA A 171 4.86 -8.18 -12.91
CA ALA A 171 4.31 -6.85 -13.08
C ALA A 171 4.57 -6.24 -14.47
N ARG A 172 5.62 -6.70 -15.17
CA ARG A 172 6.02 -6.29 -16.53
C ARG A 172 5.41 -7.16 -17.64
N ARG A 173 4.39 -7.95 -17.30
CA ARG A 173 3.57 -8.71 -18.26
C ARG A 173 2.10 -8.40 -18.05
N PRO A 174 1.69 -7.12 -18.21
CA PRO A 174 0.31 -6.73 -18.03
C PRO A 174 -0.62 -7.50 -18.97
N VAL A 175 -1.82 -7.83 -18.49
CA VAL A 175 -2.87 -8.40 -19.33
C VAL A 175 -3.32 -7.39 -20.40
N GLY A 176 -3.77 -7.87 -21.56
CA GLY A 176 -4.09 -7.01 -22.70
C GLY A 176 -5.14 -5.93 -22.41
N GLU A 177 -6.06 -6.22 -21.48
CA GLU A 177 -7.13 -5.32 -21.02
C GLU A 177 -6.59 -3.99 -20.46
N VAL A 178 -5.38 -3.97 -19.89
CA VAL A 178 -4.81 -2.73 -19.32
C VAL A 178 -3.96 -1.94 -20.31
N LEU A 179 -3.67 -2.48 -21.51
CA LEU A 179 -2.86 -1.81 -22.53
C LEU A 179 -3.62 -0.71 -23.27
N SER A 180 -4.94 -0.81 -23.34
CA SER A 180 -5.81 0.07 -24.13
C SER A 180 -6.76 0.92 -23.28
N VAL A 181 -6.52 1.02 -21.97
CA VAL A 181 -7.40 1.76 -21.06
C VAL A 181 -7.37 3.25 -21.40
N ARG A 182 -8.53 3.76 -21.83
CA ARG A 182 -8.79 5.18 -22.03
C ARG A 182 -9.76 5.63 -20.95
N GLY A 183 -9.48 6.73 -20.24
CA GLY A 183 -10.36 7.20 -19.17
C GLY A 183 -10.11 8.66 -18.79
N GLY A 184 -11.15 9.31 -18.27
CA GLY A 184 -11.12 10.70 -17.78
C GLY A 184 -10.66 10.85 -16.32
N SER A 185 -10.13 9.80 -15.70
CA SER A 185 -9.54 9.85 -14.36
C SER A 185 -8.09 10.37 -14.43
N PRO A 186 -7.59 11.12 -13.43
CA PRO A 186 -6.16 11.48 -13.34
C PRO A 186 -5.25 10.26 -13.18
N HIS A 187 -5.81 9.08 -12.84
CA HIS A 187 -5.11 7.80 -12.81
C HIS A 187 -5.88 6.73 -13.59
N PRO A 188 -5.87 6.77 -14.94
CA PRO A 188 -6.68 5.88 -15.76
C PRO A 188 -6.28 4.41 -15.61
N GLY A 189 -5.11 4.11 -15.04
CA GLY A 189 -4.66 2.73 -14.82
C GLY A 189 -4.09 2.06 -16.07
N ALA A 190 -3.98 2.77 -17.20
CA ALA A 190 -3.31 2.27 -18.38
C ALA A 190 -1.88 1.81 -18.04
N ALA A 191 -1.49 0.66 -18.57
CA ALA A 191 -0.15 0.13 -18.43
C ALA A 191 0.90 1.20 -18.79
N LYS A 192 1.99 1.23 -18.03
CA LYS A 192 3.07 2.20 -18.20
C LYS A 192 4.16 1.59 -19.06
N GLU A 193 4.57 2.30 -20.09
CA GLU A 193 5.77 1.95 -20.85
C GLU A 193 6.99 1.92 -19.91
N THR A 194 7.90 0.98 -20.16
CA THR A 194 9.18 0.86 -19.45
C THR A 194 10.31 1.29 -20.37
N ALA A 195 11.47 1.66 -19.80
CA ALA A 195 12.61 2.19 -20.56
C ALA A 195 13.13 1.23 -21.66
N ASP A 196 12.91 -0.08 -21.48
CA ASP A 196 13.25 -1.15 -22.43
C ASP A 196 12.18 -1.35 -23.53
N GLY A 197 11.19 -0.46 -23.65
CA GLY A 197 10.10 -0.54 -24.63
C GLY A 197 9.01 -1.56 -24.28
N GLY A 198 9.06 -2.14 -23.08
CA GLY A 198 8.03 -3.01 -22.53
C GLY A 198 6.88 -2.23 -21.87
N TYR A 199 6.05 -2.96 -21.13
CA TYR A 199 4.97 -2.39 -20.32
C TYR A 199 4.96 -2.99 -18.93
N ARG A 200 4.52 -2.21 -17.95
CA ARG A 200 4.16 -2.67 -16.60
C ARG A 200 2.77 -2.24 -16.20
N TYR A 201 2.16 -2.93 -15.24
CA TYR A 201 0.92 -2.44 -14.62
C TYR A 201 1.11 -1.03 -14.04
N ALA A 202 0.09 -0.18 -14.19
CA ALA A 202 -0.06 1.00 -13.35
C ALA A 202 -0.35 0.56 -11.91
N LEU A 203 0.07 1.36 -10.94
CA LEU A 203 -0.06 1.01 -9.53
C LEU A 203 -1.07 1.93 -8.83
N PRO A 204 -1.92 1.39 -7.94
CA PRO A 204 -2.13 -0.03 -7.74
C PRO A 204 -2.93 -0.65 -8.89
N THR A 205 -2.92 -1.98 -9.04
CA THR A 205 -3.87 -2.72 -9.90
C THR A 205 -4.33 -3.96 -9.15
N LEU A 206 -5.62 -4.27 -9.18
CA LEU A 206 -6.15 -5.56 -8.73
C LEU A 206 -6.42 -6.45 -9.94
N LEU A 207 -5.92 -7.69 -9.89
CA LEU A 207 -6.32 -8.76 -10.80
C LEU A 207 -7.00 -9.86 -9.99
N VAL A 208 -8.30 -10.02 -10.20
CA VAL A 208 -9.12 -11.06 -9.58
C VAL A 208 -9.18 -12.26 -10.52
N ARG A 209 -8.92 -13.45 -9.99
CA ARG A 209 -9.01 -14.73 -10.70
C ARG A 209 -9.97 -15.64 -9.96
N ALA A 210 -10.94 -16.16 -10.69
CA ALA A 210 -11.96 -17.08 -10.21
C ALA A 210 -12.19 -18.18 -11.29
N PRO A 211 -12.92 -19.25 -10.98
CA PRO A 211 -13.24 -20.28 -11.97
C PRO A 211 -13.97 -19.73 -13.20
N ALA A 212 -14.81 -18.71 -13.00
CA ALA A 212 -15.53 -18.01 -14.06
C ALA A 212 -14.63 -17.17 -15.00
N GLY A 213 -13.39 -16.92 -14.61
CA GLY A 213 -12.42 -16.16 -15.41
C GLY A 213 -11.62 -15.15 -14.60
N ARG A 214 -11.24 -14.05 -15.24
CA ARG A 214 -10.45 -12.99 -14.62
C ARG A 214 -11.04 -11.61 -14.87
N ARG A 215 -10.83 -10.70 -13.92
CA ARG A 215 -11.13 -9.28 -14.06
C ARG A 215 -9.99 -8.46 -13.51
N VAL A 216 -9.58 -7.44 -14.26
CA VAL A 216 -8.54 -6.50 -13.86
C VAL A 216 -9.18 -5.14 -13.60
N VAL A 217 -8.85 -4.53 -12.47
CA VAL A 217 -9.27 -3.19 -12.09
C VAL A 217 -8.01 -2.37 -11.89
N PRO A 218 -7.57 -1.62 -12.91
CA PRO A 218 -6.30 -0.93 -12.87
C PRO A 218 -6.42 0.49 -12.33
N GLY A 219 -5.43 0.88 -11.54
CA GLY A 219 -5.35 2.20 -10.92
C GLY A 219 -6.26 2.38 -9.72
N TRP A 220 -6.19 3.58 -9.12
CA TRP A 220 -7.12 3.99 -8.06
C TRP A 220 -8.55 4.09 -8.61
N ARG A 221 -9.51 3.49 -7.91
CA ARG A 221 -10.94 3.56 -8.20
C ARG A 221 -11.79 3.71 -6.92
N PRO A 222 -13.04 4.19 -7.05
CA PRO A 222 -14.03 4.04 -5.99
C PRO A 222 -14.24 2.57 -5.59
N TYR A 223 -14.79 2.34 -4.39
CA TYR A 223 -15.02 0.99 -3.87
C TYR A 223 -15.91 0.16 -4.79
N GLU A 224 -16.93 0.79 -5.38
CA GLU A 224 -17.96 0.18 -6.20
C GLU A 224 -17.38 -0.46 -7.48
N GLU A 225 -16.36 0.16 -8.08
CA GLU A 225 -15.69 -0.39 -9.27
C GLU A 225 -14.82 -1.61 -8.95
N TYR A 226 -14.19 -1.65 -7.78
CA TYR A 226 -13.51 -2.88 -7.36
C TYR A 226 -14.52 -3.95 -6.97
N ALA A 227 -15.58 -3.58 -6.25
CA ALA A 227 -16.61 -4.50 -5.79
C ALA A 227 -17.33 -5.19 -6.95
N SER A 228 -17.64 -4.46 -8.03
CA SER A 228 -18.29 -5.04 -9.21
C SER A 228 -17.45 -6.15 -9.86
N ALA A 229 -16.12 -6.04 -9.87
CA ALA A 229 -15.25 -7.09 -10.40
C ALA A 229 -15.36 -8.41 -9.61
N PHE A 230 -15.61 -8.34 -8.30
CA PHE A 230 -15.88 -9.52 -7.48
C PHE A 230 -17.28 -10.06 -7.72
N GLU A 231 -18.30 -9.21 -7.75
CA GLU A 231 -19.68 -9.66 -7.97
C GLU A 231 -19.90 -10.26 -9.36
N GLU A 232 -19.21 -9.75 -10.39
CA GLU A 232 -19.25 -10.34 -11.73
C GLU A 232 -18.62 -11.74 -11.79
N LEU A 233 -17.54 -11.99 -11.06
CA LEU A 233 -16.81 -13.26 -11.09
C LEU A 233 -17.30 -14.30 -10.08
N SER A 234 -17.82 -13.83 -8.93
CA SER A 234 -18.22 -14.65 -7.80
C SER A 234 -19.30 -13.92 -7.00
N PRO A 235 -20.56 -13.94 -7.46
CA PRO A 235 -21.67 -13.27 -6.78
C PRO A 235 -21.80 -13.68 -5.32
N GLY A 236 -21.94 -12.70 -4.41
CA GLY A 236 -22.09 -12.92 -2.97
C GLY A 236 -20.79 -13.21 -2.22
N LEU A 237 -19.63 -13.11 -2.89
CA LEU A 237 -18.33 -13.28 -2.25
C LEU A 237 -18.02 -12.17 -1.24
N LEU A 238 -18.40 -10.93 -1.55
CA LEU A 238 -18.23 -9.79 -0.66
C LEU A 238 -19.27 -9.84 0.46
N THR A 239 -18.82 -9.62 1.69
CA THR A 239 -19.73 -9.24 2.79
C THR A 239 -19.49 -7.82 3.23
N GLU A 240 -20.53 -7.18 3.74
CA GLU A 240 -20.35 -5.91 4.43
C GLU A 240 -19.45 -6.14 5.66
N PRO A 241 -18.27 -5.52 5.70
CA PRO A 241 -17.37 -5.69 6.83
C PRO A 241 -17.95 -5.02 8.06
N ALA A 242 -17.82 -5.66 9.22
CA ALA A 242 -18.12 -5.00 10.49
C ALA A 242 -17.26 -3.72 10.62
N ARG A 243 -17.91 -2.60 10.96
CA ARG A 243 -17.24 -1.33 11.26
C ARG A 243 -17.28 -1.13 12.78
N PRO A 244 -16.24 -1.55 13.51
CA PRO A 244 -16.22 -1.44 14.96
C PRO A 244 -16.17 0.02 15.42
N ALA A 245 -16.34 0.24 16.73
CA ALA A 245 -16.20 1.56 17.31
C ALA A 245 -14.78 2.12 17.08
N PRO A 246 -14.59 3.45 17.02
CA PRO A 246 -13.29 4.07 16.74
C PRO A 246 -12.09 3.56 17.59
N PRO A 247 -12.21 3.33 18.92
CA PRO A 247 -11.09 2.76 19.69
C PRO A 247 -10.71 1.35 19.24
N GLU A 248 -11.69 0.50 18.95
CA GLU A 248 -11.47 -0.87 18.47
C GLU A 248 -10.87 -0.90 17.06
N ALA A 249 -11.35 -0.03 16.17
CA ALA A 249 -10.77 0.15 14.84
C ALA A 249 -9.30 0.58 14.94
N LEU A 250 -8.99 1.57 15.78
CA LEU A 250 -7.62 2.05 15.95
C LEU A 250 -6.72 1.01 16.63
N ALA A 251 -7.24 0.22 17.57
CA ALA A 251 -6.52 -0.91 18.17
C ALA A 251 -6.20 -2.00 17.13
N ARG A 252 -7.13 -2.29 16.21
CA ARG A 252 -6.94 -3.26 15.14
C ARG A 252 -5.91 -2.80 14.10
N TYR A 253 -6.06 -1.59 13.59
CA TYR A 253 -5.26 -1.09 12.45
C TYR A 253 -3.97 -0.39 12.87
N ARG A 254 -3.85 0.00 14.14
CA ARG A 254 -2.73 0.72 14.77
C ARG A 254 -2.48 2.14 14.24
N SER A 255 -2.70 2.38 12.94
CA SER A 255 -2.73 3.71 12.34
C SER A 255 -3.86 3.85 11.31
N LEU A 256 -4.55 4.99 11.35
CA LEU A 256 -5.67 5.31 10.48
C LEU A 256 -5.63 6.78 10.03
N THR A 257 -5.86 7.00 8.74
CA THR A 257 -6.12 8.32 8.17
C THR A 257 -7.62 8.66 8.30
N GLY A 258 -7.99 9.92 8.07
CA GLY A 258 -9.41 10.32 8.03
C GLY A 258 -10.27 9.48 7.07
N PRO A 259 -9.88 9.33 5.79
CA PRO A 259 -10.61 8.48 4.84
C PRO A 259 -10.71 7.02 5.27
N GLU A 260 -9.67 6.46 5.90
CA GLU A 260 -9.72 5.08 6.41
C GLU A 260 -10.68 4.94 7.59
N ALA A 261 -10.65 5.88 8.54
CA ALA A 261 -11.57 5.88 9.67
C ALA A 261 -13.04 5.93 9.21
N ALA A 262 -13.35 6.73 8.19
CA ALA A 262 -14.69 6.86 7.64
C ALA A 262 -15.25 5.55 7.06
N VAL A 263 -14.38 4.68 6.52
CA VAL A 263 -14.81 3.42 5.89
C VAL A 263 -14.60 2.19 6.78
N LEU A 264 -13.80 2.28 7.84
CA LEU A 264 -13.43 1.15 8.72
C LEU A 264 -13.99 1.24 10.14
N SER A 265 -14.61 2.36 10.52
CA SER A 265 -15.20 2.53 11.86
C SER A 265 -16.57 3.17 11.78
N ASP A 266 -17.35 3.03 12.85
CA ASP A 266 -18.65 3.68 13.00
C ASP A 266 -18.73 4.39 14.36
N GLY A 267 -18.96 5.71 14.34
CA GLY A 267 -19.04 6.55 15.54
C GLY A 267 -18.15 7.79 15.51
N PRO A 268 -18.14 8.57 16.62
CA PRO A 268 -17.40 9.83 16.71
C PRO A 268 -15.89 9.66 16.59
N TRP A 269 -15.27 10.41 15.67
CA TRP A 269 -13.83 10.37 15.40
C TRP A 269 -13.15 11.70 15.74
N PRO A 270 -11.92 11.70 16.30
CA PRO A 270 -11.09 10.55 16.73
C PRO A 270 -11.50 9.98 18.11
N PRO A 271 -11.07 8.76 18.46
CA PRO A 271 -11.17 8.28 19.84
C PRO A 271 -10.24 9.09 20.77
N GLY A 272 -10.61 9.23 22.04
CA GLY A 272 -10.01 10.19 22.96
C GLY A 272 -8.53 9.98 23.30
N ASP A 273 -8.03 8.75 23.17
CA ASP A 273 -6.63 8.37 23.40
C ASP A 273 -5.80 8.31 22.11
N ALA A 274 -6.39 8.60 20.95
CA ALA A 274 -5.65 8.61 19.69
C ALA A 274 -4.54 9.67 19.69
N VAL A 275 -3.33 9.27 19.31
CA VAL A 275 -2.21 10.18 19.13
C VAL A 275 -2.25 10.76 17.73
N ARG A 276 -2.36 12.08 17.65
CA ARG A 276 -2.44 12.82 16.39
C ARG A 276 -1.05 13.10 15.81
N VAL A 277 -0.81 12.73 14.56
CA VAL A 277 0.37 13.10 13.78
C VAL A 277 -0.05 14.08 12.69
N GLU A 278 0.55 15.27 12.72
CA GLU A 278 0.26 16.34 11.78
C GLU A 278 0.88 16.08 10.41
N THR A 279 0.04 16.12 9.38
CA THR A 279 0.41 15.94 7.97
C THR A 279 -0.20 17.04 7.10
N GLY A 280 0.06 17.02 5.80
CA GLY A 280 -0.75 17.75 4.82
C GLY A 280 -2.00 16.93 4.47
N ASN A 281 -3.10 17.61 4.15
CA ASN A 281 -4.39 17.01 3.78
C ASN A 281 -5.00 16.09 4.86
N GLY A 282 -5.10 16.61 6.09
CA GLY A 282 -5.63 15.90 7.25
C GLY A 282 -4.54 15.17 8.05
N PRO A 283 -4.80 14.78 9.32
CA PRO A 283 -3.83 14.09 10.17
C PRO A 283 -3.82 12.56 9.96
N LEU A 284 -2.74 11.92 10.40
CA LEU A 284 -2.70 10.50 10.73
C LEU A 284 -3.02 10.32 12.22
N TRP A 285 -3.81 9.31 12.56
CA TRP A 285 -4.11 8.95 13.95
C TRP A 285 -3.44 7.63 14.29
N LEU A 286 -2.73 7.59 15.41
CA LEU A 286 -2.04 6.42 15.93
C LEU A 286 -2.71 5.92 17.20
N HIS A 287 -2.79 4.60 17.36
CA HIS A 287 -3.03 3.99 18.65
C HIS A 287 -1.89 4.35 19.62
N PRO A 288 -2.12 4.53 20.94
CA PRO A 288 -1.06 4.81 21.91
C PRO A 288 0.16 3.88 21.82
N ASP A 289 -0.06 2.55 21.77
CA ASP A 289 1.02 1.56 21.61
C ASP A 289 1.82 1.77 20.32
N GLU A 290 1.15 2.16 19.24
CA GLU A 290 1.80 2.41 17.95
C GLU A 290 2.65 3.68 18.05
N ALA A 291 2.08 4.75 18.61
CA ALA A 291 2.77 6.02 18.82
C ALA A 291 4.02 5.89 19.68
N ALA A 292 4.05 4.97 20.64
CA ALA A 292 5.22 4.72 21.48
C ALA A 292 6.46 4.28 20.69
N VAL A 293 6.25 3.62 19.55
CA VAL A 293 7.31 3.04 18.70
C VAL A 293 7.32 3.59 17.26
N HIS A 294 6.45 4.55 16.95
CA HIS A 294 6.34 5.14 15.62
C HIS A 294 7.42 6.22 15.40
N PRO A 295 8.16 6.23 14.27
CA PRO A 295 9.22 7.21 13.99
C PRO A 295 8.75 8.67 13.95
N ALA A 296 7.44 8.92 13.87
CA ALA A 296 6.88 10.27 14.03
C ALA A 296 7.14 10.87 15.42
N ARG A 297 7.28 10.04 16.46
CA ARG A 297 7.53 10.46 17.84
C ARG A 297 8.83 11.28 17.96
N ASP A 298 9.87 10.86 17.27
CA ASP A 298 11.20 11.45 17.38
C ASP A 298 11.32 12.79 16.61
N ARG A 299 10.32 13.15 15.81
CA ARG A 299 10.37 14.33 14.93
C ARG A 299 9.86 15.63 15.56
N GLY A 300 9.40 15.58 16.81
CA GLY A 300 8.87 16.73 17.54
C GLY A 300 7.58 17.27 16.92
N ALA A 301 6.74 17.93 17.73
CA ALA A 301 5.66 18.73 17.18
C ALA A 301 6.28 19.86 16.33
N PRO A 302 5.75 20.17 15.14
CA PRO A 302 6.16 21.39 14.45
C PRO A 302 5.97 22.57 15.40
N ALA A 303 7.01 23.41 15.54
CA ALA A 303 6.84 24.70 16.19
C ALA A 303 5.65 25.40 15.53
N VAL A 304 4.63 25.74 16.33
CA VAL A 304 3.51 26.57 15.89
C VAL A 304 4.11 27.89 15.38
N PRO A 305 3.67 28.41 14.22
CA PRO A 305 4.22 29.64 13.64
C PRO A 305 4.19 30.83 14.59
#